data_AF-A0A6G3TV29-F1
#
_entry.id   AF-A0A6G3TV29-F1
#
_cell.length_a   1.000
_cell.length_b   1.000
_cell.length_c   1.000
_cell.angle_alpha   90.00
_cell.angle_beta   90.00
_cell.angle_gamma   90.00
#
_symmetry.space_group_name_H-M   'P 1'
#
loop_
_entity.id
_entity.type
_entity.pdbx_description
1 polymer ?
#
loop_
_entity_poly.entity_id
_entity_poly.type
_entity_poly.pdbx_seq_one_letter_code
_entity_poly.pdbx_strand_id
1 'polypeptide(L)' 'APAAYPDVHHLTAPLRKAAAKAGDPQGLALWAGQGHRLARDLPAGRLVEVLAAELAAARTALSDGGAR' A
#
# COMPACT_ATOMS: atom_id res chain seq x y z
N ALA A 1 7.66 -12.51 16.84
CA ALA A 1 6.44 -11.69 16.72
C ALA A 1 6.35 -10.76 17.92
N PRO A 2 5.62 -9.63 17.86
CA PRO A 2 5.35 -8.82 19.05
C PRO A 2 4.76 -9.68 20.16
N ALA A 3 4.92 -9.26 21.42
CA ALA A 3 4.29 -9.96 22.54
C ALA A 3 2.78 -10.10 22.32
N ALA A 4 2.22 -11.27 22.65
CA ALA A 4 0.79 -11.60 22.50
C ALA A 4 0.23 -11.59 21.06
N TYR A 5 1.07 -11.86 20.06
CA TYR A 5 0.59 -12.26 18.73
C TYR A 5 0.44 -13.79 18.68
N PRO A 6 -0.72 -14.34 18.22
CA PRO A 6 -1.87 -13.66 17.60
C PRO A 6 -3.02 -13.30 18.55
N ASP A 7 -2.87 -13.42 19.88
CA ASP A 7 -3.95 -13.16 20.85
C ASP A 7 -4.59 -11.77 20.67
N VAL A 8 -3.78 -10.71 20.53
CA VAL A 8 -4.28 -9.35 20.29
C VAL A 8 -5.03 -9.26 18.96
N HIS A 9 -4.60 -9.97 17.91
CA HIS A 9 -5.29 -9.98 16.63
C HIS A 9 -6.70 -10.56 16.76
N HIS A 10 -6.84 -11.67 17.49
CA HIS A 10 -8.13 -12.32 17.76
C HIS A 10 -9.01 -11.48 18.68
N LEU A 11 -8.45 -10.96 19.78
CA LEU A 11 -9.15 -10.11 20.75
C LEU A 11 -9.82 -8.90 20.07
N THR A 12 -9.13 -8.28 19.10
CA THR A 12 -9.58 -7.06 18.42
C THR A 12 -10.41 -7.32 17.15
N ALA A 13 -10.54 -8.58 16.70
CA ALA A 13 -11.25 -8.91 15.46
C ALA A 13 -12.75 -8.51 15.47
N PRO A 14 -13.53 -8.75 16.54
CA PRO A 14 -14.94 -8.32 16.58
C PRO A 14 -15.12 -6.81 16.51
N LEU A 15 -14.22 -6.05 17.14
CA LEU A 15 -14.24 -4.57 17.13
C LEU A 15 -14.01 -4.04 15.71
N ARG A 16 -12.99 -4.53 15.01
CA ARG A 16 -12.73 -4.15 13.61
C ARG A 16 -13.89 -4.52 12.69
N LYS A 17 -14.54 -5.67 12.92
CA LYS A 17 -15.72 -6.09 12.14
C LYS A 17 -16.90 -5.14 12.35
N ALA A 18 -17.14 -4.68 13.57
CA ALA A 18 -18.17 -3.70 13.88
C ALA A 18 -17.88 -2.34 13.21
N ALA A 19 -16.64 -1.85 13.31
CA ALA A 19 -16.20 -0.62 12.66
C ALA A 19 -16.36 -0.69 11.13
N ALA A 20 -15.96 -1.80 10.50
CA ALA A 20 -16.14 -2.04 9.07
C ALA A 20 -17.63 -2.00 8.66
N LYS A 21 -18.50 -2.62 9.46
CA LYS A 21 -19.95 -2.59 9.22
C LYS A 21 -20.54 -1.18 9.35
N ALA A 22 -20.01 -0.38 10.27
CA ALA A 22 -20.43 1.01 10.49
C ALA A 22 -19.81 2.01 9.49
N GLY A 23 -18.85 1.59 8.67
CA GLY A 23 -18.09 2.49 7.80
C GLY A 23 -17.17 3.44 8.56
N ASP A 24 -16.74 3.08 9.78
CA ASP A 24 -15.85 3.89 10.60
C ASP A 24 -14.38 3.51 10.33
N PRO A 25 -13.59 4.35 9.62
CA PRO A 25 -12.19 4.05 9.34
C PRO A 25 -11.29 4.14 10.58
N GLN A 26 -11.70 4.86 11.64
CA GLN A 26 -10.88 5.02 12.85
C GLN A 26 -10.77 3.73 13.66
N GLY A 27 -11.74 2.81 13.50
CA GLY A 27 -11.74 1.49 14.13
C GLY A 27 -11.12 0.36 13.28
N LEU A 28 -10.51 0.66 12.12
CA LEU A 28 -9.95 -0.33 11.21
C LEU A 28 -8.44 -0.52 11.40
N ALA A 29 -7.94 -1.71 11.02
CA ALA A 29 -6.51 -1.91 10.80
C ALA A 29 -6.15 -1.40 9.39
N LEU A 30 -5.93 -0.08 9.26
CA LEU A 30 -5.59 0.60 8.00
C LEU A 30 -4.11 0.36 7.61
N TRP A 31 -3.78 -0.86 7.22
CA TRP A 31 -2.43 -1.21 6.77
C TRP A 31 -2.06 -0.44 5.50
N ALA A 32 -1.02 0.38 5.59
CA ALA A 32 -0.45 1.07 4.45
C ALA A 32 1.03 1.37 4.68
N GLY A 33 1.84 1.30 3.61
CA GLY A 33 3.24 1.72 3.67
C GLY A 33 3.39 3.24 3.75
N GLN A 34 4.62 3.72 3.98
CA GLN A 34 4.89 5.17 4.06
C GLN A 34 4.52 5.92 2.77
N GLY A 35 4.60 5.27 1.61
CA GLY A 35 4.23 5.82 0.29
C GLY A 35 2.73 5.82 -0.04
N HIS A 36 1.82 5.56 0.90
CA HIS A 36 0.38 5.39 0.61
C HIS A 36 -0.28 6.59 -0.09
N ARG A 37 0.24 7.81 0.07
CA ARG A 37 -0.25 9.00 -0.62
C ARG A 37 -0.05 8.95 -2.14
N LEU A 38 0.80 8.05 -2.63
CA LEU A 38 1.05 7.79 -4.06
C LEU A 38 0.21 6.63 -4.61
N ALA A 39 -0.73 6.08 -3.83
CA ALA A 39 -1.62 5.03 -4.30
C ALA A 39 -2.45 5.51 -5.51
N ARG A 40 -2.62 4.64 -6.50
CA ARG A 40 -3.33 4.92 -7.75
C ARG A 40 -4.50 3.96 -7.89
N ASP A 41 -5.70 4.50 -8.06
CA ASP A 41 -6.92 3.71 -8.26
C ASP A 41 -7.06 3.32 -9.73
N LEU A 42 -6.49 2.16 -10.09
CA LEU A 42 -6.43 1.62 -11.45
C LEU A 42 -6.54 0.08 -11.41
N PRO A 43 -6.99 -0.58 -12.50
CA PRO A 43 -6.85 -2.02 -12.63
C PRO A 43 -5.38 -2.44 -12.48
N ALA A 44 -5.12 -3.50 -11.72
CA ALA A 44 -3.76 -3.93 -11.38
C ALA A 44 -2.84 -4.09 -12.61
N GLY A 45 -3.35 -4.67 -13.71
CA GLY A 45 -2.58 -4.81 -14.96
C GLY A 45 -2.19 -3.46 -15.58
N ARG A 46 -3.10 -2.49 -15.57
CA ARG A 46 -2.84 -1.12 -16.06
C ARG A 46 -1.82 -0.39 -15.20
N LEU A 47 -1.87 -0.60 -13.88
CA LEU A 47 -0.85 -0.05 -12.97
C LEU A 47 0.55 -0.62 -13.30
N VAL A 48 0.66 -1.91 -13.61
CA VAL A 48 1.93 -2.53 -14.02
C VAL A 48 2.45 -1.94 -15.33
N GLU A 49 1.58 -1.72 -16.33
CA GLU A 49 1.96 -1.07 -17.58
C GLU A 49 2.53 0.34 -17.33
N VAL A 50 1.87 1.13 -16.49
CA VAL A 50 2.32 2.48 -16.11
C VAL A 50 3.68 2.41 -15.42
N LEU A 51 3.83 1.54 -14.42
CA LEU A 51 5.10 1.36 -13.71
C LEU A 51 6.24 0.92 -14.63
N ALA A 52 5.96 0.06 -15.61
CA ALA A 52 6.95 -0.38 -16.59
C ALA A 52 7.40 0.77 -17.51
N ALA A 53 6.46 1.63 -17.92
CA ALA A 53 6.78 2.83 -18.69
C ALA A 53 7.60 3.84 -17.87
N GLU A 54 7.22 4.08 -16.61
CA GLU A 54 7.95 4.95 -15.66
C GLU A 54 9.38 4.43 -15.43
N LEU A 55 9.54 3.12 -15.27
CA LEU A 55 10.84 2.47 -15.14
C LEU A 55 11.71 2.64 -16.40
N ALA A 56 11.12 2.47 -17.59
CA ALA A 56 11.84 2.66 -18.85
C ALA A 56 12.34 4.10 -19.01
N ALA A 57 11.49 5.08 -18.69
CA ALA A 57 11.83 6.49 -18.72
C ALA A 57 12.96 6.83 -17.73
N ALA A 58 12.87 6.32 -16.49
CA ALA A 58 13.89 6.52 -15.47
C ALA A 58 15.25 5.92 -15.89
N ARG A 59 15.24 4.72 -16.50
CA ARG A 59 16.46 4.08 -17.01
C ARG A 59 17.13 4.93 -18.08
N THR A 60 16.38 5.42 -19.07
CA THR A 60 16.92 6.31 -20.11
C THR A 60 17.51 7.58 -19.50
N ALA A 61 16.79 8.25 -18.60
CA ALA A 61 17.26 9.47 -17.95
C ALA A 61 18.57 9.27 -17.16
N LEU A 62 18.71 8.13 -16.47
CA LEU A 62 19.94 7.79 -15.75
C LEU A 62 21.13 7.52 -16.68
N SER A 63 20.89 6.83 -17.81
CA SER A 63 21.93 6.59 -18.82
C SER A 63 22.40 7.88 -19.48
N ASP A 64 21.47 8.81 -19.78
CA ASP A 64 21.79 10.11 -20.38
C ASP A 64 22.47 11.08 -19.40
N GLY A 65 22.15 10.95 -18.11
CA GLY A 65 22.76 11.75 -17.04
C GLY A 65 24.17 11.31 -16.64
N GLY A 66 24.53 10.04 -16.86
CA GLY A 66 25.87 9.50 -16.58
C GLY A 66 26.93 9.80 -17.65
N ALA A 67 26.53 10.41 -18.77
CA ALA A 67 27.43 10.86 -19.84
C ALA A 67 27.89 12.32 -19.68
N ARG A 68 27.62 12.96 -18.54
CA ARG A 68 28.11 14.31 -18.19
C ARG A 68 29.07 14.26 -17.00
#